data_AF-A0A177LVV2-F1
#
_entry.id   AF-A0A177LVV2-F1
#
_cell.length_a   1.000
_cell.length_b   1.000
_cell.length_c   1.000
_cell.angle_alpha   90.00
_cell.angle_beta   90.00
_cell.angle_gamma   90.00
#
_symmetry.space_group_name_H-M   'P 1'
#
loop_
_entity.id
_entity.type
_entity.pdbx_description
1 polymer ?
#
loop_
_entity_poly.entity_id
_entity_poly.type
_entity_poly.pdbx_seq_one_letter_code
_entity_poly.pdbx_strand_id
1 'polypeptide(L)'
;MPTKMEKIEIEGMHCLGCEDILKQAVAGITGVESVDACYSAQTVEVVYDNAKTHLADIEQVIVAKGYSIKNAQASGDFWRRIKHFVLFLLLLVVVGGVAFWGKSQMPGVMQQIKPQMSVALLLGIGFLTGFHCIGMCGGFVVAYTDPTKSKARQLLAHLSYAFGKTLSYTVLGAGFGLLGATIAITPQIRGAVALAASIFLLIYGLKMLNVFAFLRRFTLRMPKTVNRAVADELRKPPRSALRTGLLTGLLLGCGPLQAMYVMAAGSGDPFQGGMILLMFGLGTLLPLLGFGMFASLLSHSAMRQMVHVSGILVIAMGVMMAQRGMMMLKGGQMPATTHQTIQQSH
;
A
#
# COMPACT_ATOMS: atom_id res chain seq x y z
N MET A 1 -27.41 29.56 -23.65
CA MET A 1 -26.11 29.89 -23.02
C MET A 1 -25.06 29.00 -23.69
N PRO A 2 -23.87 29.48 -24.09
CA PRO A 2 -22.92 28.69 -24.86
C PRO A 2 -22.19 27.71 -23.95
N THR A 3 -22.88 26.64 -23.56
CA THR A 3 -22.29 25.52 -22.82
C THR A 3 -21.38 24.74 -23.74
N LYS A 4 -20.12 24.56 -23.34
CA LYS A 4 -19.13 23.77 -24.06
C LYS A 4 -18.83 22.51 -23.25
N MET A 5 -18.81 21.37 -23.93
CA MET A 5 -18.36 20.10 -23.37
C MET A 5 -16.93 19.84 -23.85
N GLU A 6 -16.01 19.64 -22.90
CA GLU A 6 -14.63 19.30 -23.19
C GLU A 6 -14.19 18.06 -22.43
N LYS A 7 -13.33 17.27 -23.09
CA LYS A 7 -12.78 16.02 -22.55
C LYS A 7 -11.28 16.17 -22.42
N ILE A 8 -10.81 16.18 -21.18
CA ILE A 8 -9.42 16.40 -20.82
C ILE A 8 -8.78 15.06 -20.44
N GLU A 9 -7.71 14.68 -21.12
CA GLU A 9 -6.91 13.50 -20.74
C GLU A 9 -5.92 13.84 -19.62
N ILE A 10 -5.99 13.08 -18.52
CA ILE A 10 -5.24 13.32 -17.30
C ILE A 10 -4.30 12.15 -16.99
N GLU A 11 -3.05 12.45 -16.64
CA GLU A 11 -2.07 11.50 -16.10
C GLU A 11 -1.91 11.64 -14.59
N GLY A 12 -1.87 10.48 -13.92
CA GLY A 12 -1.64 10.35 -12.47
C GLY A 12 -2.90 10.09 -11.65
N MET A 13 -4.04 9.75 -12.29
CA MET A 13 -5.20 9.23 -11.56
C MET A 13 -4.99 7.75 -11.24
N HIS A 14 -4.91 7.39 -9.96
CA HIS A 14 -4.61 6.00 -9.53
C HIS A 14 -5.81 5.27 -8.90
N CYS A 15 -6.83 5.99 -8.42
CA CYS A 15 -7.96 5.38 -7.73
C CYS A 15 -9.26 6.19 -7.90
N LEU A 16 -10.38 5.61 -7.45
CA LEU A 16 -11.69 6.28 -7.39
C LEU A 16 -11.65 7.56 -6.54
N GLY A 17 -10.81 7.61 -5.49
CA GLY A 17 -10.60 8.83 -4.70
C GLY A 17 -9.96 9.96 -5.50
N CYS A 18 -9.09 9.65 -6.49
CA CYS A 18 -8.56 10.65 -7.42
C CYS A 18 -9.68 11.25 -8.28
N GLU A 19 -10.67 10.43 -8.71
CA GLU A 19 -11.85 10.92 -9.43
C GLU A 19 -12.64 11.91 -8.59
N ASP A 20 -12.92 11.57 -7.33
CA ASP A 20 -13.74 12.39 -6.43
C ASP A 20 -13.04 13.72 -6.08
N ILE A 21 -11.72 13.71 -5.88
CA ILE A 21 -10.92 14.92 -5.64
C ILE A 21 -11.02 15.86 -6.85
N LEU A 22 -10.84 15.34 -8.07
CA LEU A 22 -10.92 16.14 -9.29
C LEU A 22 -12.34 16.65 -9.54
N LYS A 23 -13.36 15.83 -9.29
CA LYS A 23 -14.77 16.24 -9.37
C LYS A 23 -15.05 17.41 -8.43
N GLN A 24 -14.64 17.31 -7.16
CA GLN A 24 -14.86 18.37 -6.18
C GLN A 24 -14.08 19.65 -6.52
N ALA A 25 -12.84 19.51 -7.01
CA ALA A 25 -12.01 20.65 -7.37
C ALA A 25 -12.58 21.43 -8.57
N VAL A 26 -12.98 20.72 -9.63
CA VAL A 26 -13.48 21.35 -10.87
C VAL A 26 -14.93 21.82 -10.72
N ALA A 27 -15.78 21.11 -9.96
CA ALA A 27 -17.14 21.57 -9.66
C ALA A 27 -17.17 22.84 -8.79
N GLY A 28 -16.07 23.18 -8.10
CA GLY A 28 -15.96 24.41 -7.32
C GLY A 28 -15.69 25.67 -8.16
N ILE A 29 -15.49 25.55 -9.47
CA ILE A 29 -15.19 26.67 -10.35
C ILE A 29 -16.48 27.35 -10.81
N THR A 30 -16.52 28.68 -10.69
CA THR A 30 -17.68 29.50 -11.04
C THR A 30 -17.94 29.49 -12.54
N GLY A 31 -18.92 28.73 -13.01
CA GLY A 31 -19.23 28.57 -14.44
C GLY A 31 -19.19 27.14 -14.94
N VAL A 32 -18.77 26.18 -14.10
CA VAL A 32 -18.88 24.74 -14.38
C VAL A 32 -20.28 24.25 -14.00
N GLU A 33 -20.98 23.65 -14.96
CA GLU A 33 -22.33 23.09 -14.77
C GLU A 33 -22.30 21.63 -14.33
N SER A 34 -21.41 20.83 -14.93
CA SER A 34 -21.23 19.43 -14.54
C SER A 34 -19.82 18.95 -14.81
N VAL A 35 -19.37 17.97 -14.01
CA VAL A 35 -18.07 17.35 -14.19
C VAL A 35 -18.14 15.84 -13.91
N ASP A 36 -17.56 15.04 -14.82
CA ASP A 36 -17.37 13.61 -14.61
C ASP A 36 -15.91 13.21 -14.86
N ALA A 37 -15.21 12.87 -13.78
CA ALA A 37 -13.90 12.24 -13.80
C ALA A 37 -14.01 10.71 -13.86
N CYS A 38 -13.19 10.08 -14.70
CA CYS A 38 -13.09 8.63 -14.85
C CYS A 38 -11.61 8.19 -14.83
N TYR A 39 -11.18 7.55 -13.74
CA TYR A 39 -9.82 7.04 -13.57
C TYR A 39 -9.55 5.89 -14.53
N SER A 40 -10.54 5.03 -14.81
CA SER A 40 -10.35 3.89 -15.69
C SER A 40 -10.00 4.34 -17.13
N ALA A 41 -10.63 5.43 -17.57
CA ALA A 41 -10.40 6.08 -18.85
C ALA A 41 -9.27 7.12 -18.82
N GLN A 42 -8.81 7.54 -17.64
CA GLN A 42 -7.86 8.65 -17.46
C GLN A 42 -8.39 9.98 -18.06
N THR A 43 -9.69 10.25 -17.93
CA THR A 43 -10.33 11.45 -18.54
C THR A 43 -11.20 12.21 -17.54
N VAL A 44 -11.27 13.52 -17.69
CA VAL A 44 -12.24 14.39 -17.03
C VAL A 44 -13.07 15.07 -18.11
N GLU A 45 -14.38 14.83 -18.08
CA GLU A 45 -15.36 15.47 -18.94
C GLU A 45 -16.00 16.62 -18.16
N VAL A 46 -15.91 17.84 -18.71
CA VAL A 46 -16.42 19.06 -18.08
C VAL A 46 -17.40 19.74 -19.01
N VAL A 47 -18.56 20.13 -18.48
CA VAL A 47 -19.51 21.03 -19.14
C VAL A 47 -19.44 22.36 -18.43
N TYR A 48 -19.06 23.42 -19.15
CA TYR A 48 -18.88 24.74 -18.59
C TYR A 48 -19.39 25.85 -19.52
N ASP A 49 -19.72 27.00 -18.93
CA ASP A 49 -20.12 28.21 -19.62
C ASP A 49 -18.88 29.02 -20.03
N ASN A 50 -18.65 29.12 -21.34
CA ASN A 50 -17.48 29.78 -21.92
C ASN A 50 -17.45 31.30 -21.66
N ALA A 51 -18.54 31.90 -21.17
CA ALA A 51 -18.58 33.30 -20.75
C ALA A 51 -18.06 33.53 -19.33
N LYS A 52 -17.97 32.48 -18.50
CA LYS A 52 -17.63 32.58 -17.06
C LYS A 52 -16.34 31.85 -16.68
N THR A 53 -15.93 30.86 -17.45
CA THR A 53 -14.72 30.07 -17.20
C THR A 53 -14.10 29.66 -18.52
N HIS A 54 -12.77 29.65 -18.59
CA HIS A 54 -12.05 29.13 -19.74
C HIS A 54 -11.39 27.79 -19.45
N LEU A 55 -11.11 27.03 -20.51
CA LEU A 55 -10.43 25.73 -20.41
C LEU A 55 -9.11 25.86 -19.64
N ALA A 56 -8.35 26.93 -19.86
CA ALA A 56 -7.09 27.20 -19.17
C ALA A 56 -7.23 27.28 -17.64
N ASP A 57 -8.34 27.85 -17.13
CA ASP A 57 -8.58 27.94 -15.69
C ASP A 57 -8.87 26.56 -15.08
N ILE A 58 -9.62 25.74 -15.83
CA ILE A 58 -9.91 24.35 -15.45
C ILE A 58 -8.63 23.52 -15.45
N GLU A 59 -7.80 23.65 -16.49
CA GLU A 59 -6.50 22.99 -16.60
C GLU A 59 -5.56 23.40 -15.46
N GLN A 60 -5.51 24.69 -15.11
CA GLN A 60 -4.73 25.18 -13.97
C GLN A 60 -5.18 24.56 -12.65
N VAL A 61 -6.49 24.44 -12.41
CA VAL A 61 -7.01 23.79 -11.19
C VAL A 61 -6.61 22.31 -11.14
N ILE A 62 -6.69 21.61 -12.27
CA ILE A 62 -6.27 20.20 -12.39
C ILE A 62 -4.76 20.06 -12.09
N VAL A 63 -3.93 20.94 -12.66
CA VAL A 63 -2.48 20.97 -12.45
C VAL A 63 -2.13 21.36 -11.02
N ALA A 64 -2.86 22.32 -10.43
CA ALA A 64 -2.70 22.74 -9.03
C ALA A 64 -3.03 21.61 -8.05
N LYS A 65 -3.96 20.72 -8.39
CA LYS A 65 -4.23 19.48 -7.64
C LYS A 65 -3.18 18.37 -7.89
N GLY A 66 -2.15 18.66 -8.68
CA GLY A 66 -1.02 17.78 -8.90
C GLY A 66 -1.24 16.73 -9.97
N TYR A 67 -2.16 16.96 -10.91
CA TYR A 67 -2.41 16.09 -12.06
C TYR A 67 -1.75 16.65 -13.33
N SER A 68 -1.37 15.79 -14.28
CA SER A 68 -0.73 16.24 -15.54
C SER A 68 -1.73 16.06 -16.69
N ILE A 69 -1.70 16.93 -17.70
CA ILE A 69 -2.65 16.91 -18.82
C ILE A 69 -1.88 16.52 -20.09
N LYS A 70 -2.39 15.54 -20.83
CA LYS A 70 -1.70 14.95 -21.98
C LYS A 70 -1.59 15.86 -23.20
N ASN A 71 -2.45 16.87 -23.31
CA ASN A 71 -2.50 17.74 -24.48
C ASN A 71 -1.57 18.96 -24.43
N ALA A 72 -0.75 19.12 -23.38
CA ALA A 72 0.34 20.09 -23.36
C ALA A 72 1.67 19.41 -23.78
N GLN A 73 1.97 19.49 -25.08
CA GLN A 73 3.25 19.13 -25.76
C GLN A 73 3.61 17.64 -25.87
N ALA A 74 3.32 17.09 -27.06
CA ALA A 74 3.59 15.72 -27.50
C ALA A 74 5.07 15.40 -27.88
N SER A 75 6.06 16.25 -27.59
CA SER A 75 7.48 15.95 -27.95
C SER A 75 8.31 15.29 -26.85
N GLY A 76 7.79 15.15 -25.62
CA GLY A 76 8.53 14.62 -24.48
C GLY A 76 8.31 13.12 -24.17
N ASP A 77 7.34 12.46 -24.80
CA ASP A 77 6.79 11.18 -24.31
C ASP A 77 7.69 9.96 -24.52
N PHE A 78 8.54 9.96 -25.55
CA PHE A 78 9.44 8.85 -25.83
C PHE A 78 10.58 8.77 -24.80
N TRP A 79 11.27 9.89 -24.56
CA TRP A 79 12.33 9.99 -23.54
C TRP A 79 11.79 9.85 -22.12
N ARG A 80 10.54 10.25 -21.87
CA ARG A 80 9.86 10.05 -20.59
C ARG A 80 9.55 8.56 -20.38
N ARG A 81 9.00 7.85 -21.35
CA ARG A 81 8.80 6.38 -21.29
C ARG A 81 10.12 5.62 -21.13
N ILE A 82 11.16 6.01 -21.86
CA ILE A 82 12.50 5.42 -21.73
C ILE A 82 13.09 5.71 -20.36
N LYS A 83 12.97 6.93 -19.82
CA LYS A 83 13.40 7.23 -18.44
C LYS A 83 12.67 6.36 -17.43
N HIS A 84 11.35 6.17 -17.56
CA HIS A 84 10.59 5.30 -16.65
C HIS A 84 11.01 3.83 -16.80
N PHE A 85 11.27 3.36 -18.02
CA PHE A 85 11.72 1.99 -18.29
C PHE A 85 13.13 1.74 -17.75
N VAL A 86 14.07 2.66 -17.98
CA VAL A 86 15.45 2.60 -17.48
C VAL A 86 15.48 2.75 -15.95
N LEU A 87 14.68 3.65 -15.37
CA LEU A 87 14.59 3.83 -13.92
C LEU A 87 13.93 2.62 -13.25
N PHE A 88 12.95 1.99 -13.90
CA PHE A 88 12.38 0.71 -13.46
C PHE A 88 13.43 -0.41 -13.52
N LEU A 89 14.20 -0.52 -14.61
CA LEU A 89 15.25 -1.53 -14.78
C LEU A 89 16.39 -1.34 -13.76
N LEU A 90 16.83 -0.10 -13.57
CA LEU A 90 17.87 0.28 -12.61
C LEU A 90 17.42 0.04 -11.18
N LEU A 91 16.16 0.38 -10.84
CA LEU A 91 15.62 0.11 -9.51
C LEU A 91 15.41 -1.39 -9.28
N LEU A 92 15.05 -2.17 -10.31
CA LEU A 92 14.95 -3.63 -10.23
C LEU A 92 16.33 -4.26 -10.00
N VAL A 93 17.38 -3.72 -10.63
CA VAL A 93 18.78 -4.10 -10.37
C VAL A 93 19.22 -3.70 -8.96
N VAL A 94 18.84 -2.52 -8.46
CA VAL A 94 19.16 -2.08 -7.08
C VAL A 94 18.43 -2.95 -6.06
N VAL A 95 17.14 -3.21 -6.24
CA VAL A 95 16.37 -4.11 -5.38
C VAL A 95 16.91 -5.53 -5.44
N GLY A 96 17.24 -6.03 -6.64
CA GLY A 96 17.90 -7.32 -6.84
C GLY A 96 19.26 -7.37 -6.15
N GLY A 97 20.02 -6.29 -6.19
CA GLY A 97 21.32 -6.13 -5.52
C GLY A 97 21.18 -6.09 -4.00
N VAL A 98 20.21 -5.37 -3.46
CA VAL A 98 19.91 -5.33 -2.01
C VAL A 98 19.40 -6.69 -1.52
N ALA A 99 18.57 -7.38 -2.30
CA ALA A 99 18.11 -8.74 -1.99
C ALA A 99 19.25 -9.76 -2.06
N PHE A 100 20.16 -9.62 -3.02
CA PHE A 100 21.37 -10.45 -3.17
C PHE A 100 22.38 -10.19 -2.04
N TRP A 101 22.58 -8.93 -1.67
CA TRP A 101 23.44 -8.55 -0.54
C TRP A 101 22.86 -8.99 0.79
N GLY A 102 21.53 -8.86 0.97
CA GLY A 102 20.81 -9.42 2.10
C GLY A 102 20.97 -10.94 2.20
N LYS A 103 20.92 -11.66 1.08
CA LYS A 103 21.20 -13.10 1.03
C LYS A 103 22.64 -13.45 1.40
N SER A 104 23.61 -12.60 1.06
CA SER A 104 25.04 -12.79 1.33
C SER A 104 25.45 -12.44 2.77
N GLN A 105 24.73 -11.55 3.46
CA GLN A 105 24.93 -11.17 4.88
C GLN A 105 24.02 -11.94 5.86
N MET A 106 23.00 -12.64 5.37
CA MET A 106 22.04 -13.37 6.20
C MET A 106 22.54 -14.60 7.00
N PRO A 107 23.67 -15.29 6.67
CA PRO A 107 24.10 -16.43 7.48
C PRO A 107 24.38 -16.07 8.95
N GLY A 108 24.84 -14.84 9.23
CA GLY A 108 25.18 -14.40 10.59
C GLY A 108 23.99 -13.89 11.43
N VAL A 109 23.00 -13.25 10.80
CA VAL A 109 21.83 -12.71 11.51
C VAL A 109 20.79 -13.79 11.81
N MET A 110 20.67 -14.80 10.95
CA MET A 110 19.69 -15.88 11.11
C MET A 110 20.07 -16.88 12.23
N GLN A 111 21.36 -17.05 12.52
CA GLN A 111 21.86 -17.96 13.55
C GLN A 111 21.85 -17.39 14.98
N GLN A 112 21.62 -16.08 15.14
CA GLN A 112 21.41 -15.44 16.45
C GLN A 112 19.93 -15.23 16.78
N ILE A 113 19.02 -15.81 15.98
CA ILE A 113 17.57 -15.77 16.21
C ILE A 113 17.23 -16.72 17.37
N LYS A 114 17.35 -16.21 18.61
CA LYS A 114 16.77 -16.83 19.79
C LYS A 114 15.24 -16.62 19.77
N PRO A 115 14.44 -17.55 20.35
CA PRO A 115 12.98 -17.43 20.47
C PRO A 115 12.51 -16.15 21.18
N GLN A 116 13.36 -15.54 22.01
CA GLN A 116 13.18 -14.17 22.49
C GLN A 116 13.73 -13.14 21.48
N MET A 117 13.02 -12.90 20.38
CA MET A 117 13.30 -11.73 19.54
C MET A 117 13.36 -10.49 20.43
N SER A 118 14.47 -9.74 20.40
CA SER A 118 14.53 -8.49 21.16
C SER A 118 13.40 -7.59 20.66
N VAL A 119 12.61 -7.04 21.58
CA VAL A 119 11.52 -6.11 21.28
C VAL A 119 12.00 -4.99 20.34
N ALA A 120 13.27 -4.58 20.47
CA ALA A 120 13.94 -3.62 19.62
C ALA A 120 14.00 -4.04 18.13
N LEU A 121 14.22 -5.32 17.83
CA LEU A 121 14.27 -5.81 16.46
C LEU A 121 12.88 -5.82 15.82
N LEU A 122 11.85 -6.25 16.55
CA LEU A 122 10.45 -6.21 16.08
C LEU A 122 10.00 -4.78 15.82
N LEU A 123 10.35 -3.86 16.72
CA LEU A 123 10.06 -2.44 16.57
C LEU A 123 10.83 -1.84 15.37
N GLY A 124 12.09 -2.22 15.19
CA GLY A 124 12.92 -1.79 14.06
C GLY A 124 12.41 -2.30 12.70
N ILE A 125 11.98 -3.56 12.63
CA ILE A 125 11.34 -4.11 11.43
C ILE A 125 10.00 -3.40 11.18
N GLY A 126 9.21 -3.16 12.22
CA GLY A 126 7.97 -2.36 12.13
C GLY A 126 8.22 -0.95 11.60
N PHE A 127 9.25 -0.27 12.10
CA PHE A 127 9.64 1.07 11.66
C PHE A 127 10.07 1.08 10.19
N LEU A 128 10.95 0.16 9.79
CA LEU A 128 11.44 0.08 8.42
C LEU A 128 10.31 -0.28 7.43
N THR A 129 9.39 -1.15 7.83
CA THR A 129 8.22 -1.53 7.02
C THR A 129 7.13 -0.45 7.03
N GLY A 130 7.16 0.48 7.99
CA GLY A 130 6.25 1.63 8.03
C GLY A 130 6.35 2.53 6.80
N PHE A 131 7.53 2.63 6.15
CA PHE A 131 7.68 3.36 4.89
C PHE A 131 6.85 2.79 3.75
N HIS A 132 6.68 1.46 3.71
CA HIS A 132 5.76 0.81 2.78
C HIS A 132 4.29 1.05 3.16
N CYS A 133 3.98 1.08 4.46
CA CYS A 133 2.65 1.40 4.96
C CYS A 133 2.21 2.81 4.55
N ILE A 134 3.13 3.77 4.39
CA ILE A 134 2.80 5.10 3.85
C ILE A 134 2.24 4.98 2.43
N GLY A 135 2.82 4.13 1.59
CA GLY A 135 2.36 3.91 0.22
C GLY A 135 0.98 3.24 0.12
N MET A 136 0.75 2.20 0.92
CA MET A 136 -0.51 1.44 0.87
C MET A 136 -1.62 2.02 1.75
N CYS A 137 -1.28 2.45 2.96
CA CYS A 137 -2.24 2.99 3.93
C CYS A 137 -2.43 4.52 3.80
N GLY A 138 -1.52 5.23 3.12
CA GLY A 138 -1.55 6.69 3.00
C GLY A 138 -2.82 7.23 2.34
N GLY A 139 -3.41 6.50 1.40
CA GLY A 139 -4.70 6.87 0.80
C GLY A 139 -5.85 6.93 1.82
N PHE A 140 -5.87 6.00 2.78
CA PHE A 140 -6.84 6.03 3.88
C PHE A 140 -6.59 7.20 4.83
N VAL A 141 -5.30 7.49 5.09
CA VAL A 141 -4.89 8.64 5.91
C VAL A 141 -5.40 9.95 5.31
N VAL A 142 -5.15 10.16 4.02
CA VAL A 142 -5.62 11.35 3.30
C VAL A 142 -7.16 11.42 3.29
N ALA A 143 -7.86 10.29 3.20
CA ALA A 143 -9.31 10.26 3.11
C ALA A 143 -10.04 10.72 4.39
N TYR A 144 -9.49 10.48 5.59
CA TYR A 144 -10.09 10.94 6.85
C TYR A 144 -9.48 12.26 7.36
N THR A 145 -8.34 12.71 6.81
CA THR A 145 -7.71 13.97 7.18
C THR A 145 -8.48 15.15 6.59
N ASP A 146 -8.98 16.01 7.47
CA ASP A 146 -9.68 17.25 7.10
C ASP A 146 -8.81 18.47 7.46
N PRO A 147 -8.26 19.20 6.46
CA PRO A 147 -7.38 20.35 6.68
C PRO A 147 -8.08 21.53 7.38
N THR A 148 -9.42 21.56 7.43
CA THR A 148 -10.19 22.62 8.08
C THR A 148 -10.33 22.44 9.59
N LYS A 149 -9.96 21.26 10.13
CA LYS A 149 -10.03 20.93 11.56
C LYS A 149 -8.72 21.27 12.28
N SER A 150 -8.81 21.45 13.60
CA SER A 150 -7.65 21.75 14.43
C SER A 150 -6.60 20.63 14.38
N LYS A 151 -5.32 20.99 14.49
CA LYS A 151 -4.18 20.04 14.51
C LYS A 151 -4.34 18.96 15.59
N ALA A 152 -4.92 19.30 16.73
CA ALA A 152 -5.23 18.35 17.81
C ALA A 152 -6.28 17.30 17.39
N ARG A 153 -7.31 17.71 16.64
CA ARG A 153 -8.35 16.79 16.13
C ARG A 153 -7.78 15.87 15.05
N GLN A 154 -6.88 16.38 14.22
CA GLN A 154 -6.17 15.58 13.21
C GLN A 154 -5.24 14.56 13.86
N LEU A 155 -4.42 14.99 14.83
CA LEU A 155 -3.55 14.09 15.59
C LEU A 155 -4.34 12.97 16.28
N LEU A 156 -5.49 13.31 16.88
CA LEU A 156 -6.40 12.32 17.47
C LEU A 156 -6.95 11.34 16.43
N ALA A 157 -7.29 11.81 15.23
CA ALA A 157 -7.72 10.94 14.13
C ALA A 157 -6.60 9.97 13.72
N HIS A 158 -5.36 10.46 13.53
CA HIS A 158 -4.20 9.61 13.22
C HIS A 158 -3.90 8.59 14.32
N LEU A 159 -3.93 9.00 15.59
CA LEU A 159 -3.77 8.07 16.72
C LEU A 159 -4.89 7.02 16.73
N SER A 160 -6.14 7.42 16.51
CA SER A 160 -7.27 6.49 16.50
C SER A 160 -7.18 5.47 15.37
N TYR A 161 -6.72 5.89 14.17
CA TYR A 161 -6.45 4.99 13.06
C TYR A 161 -5.33 4.02 13.38
N ALA A 162 -4.20 4.53 13.88
CA ALA A 162 -3.04 3.72 14.21
C ALA A 162 -3.34 2.74 15.35
N PHE A 163 -4.11 3.16 16.35
CA PHE A 163 -4.60 2.30 17.42
C PHE A 163 -5.49 1.17 16.88
N GLY A 164 -6.48 1.47 16.03
CA GLY A 164 -7.33 0.46 15.41
C GLY A 164 -6.55 -0.56 14.59
N LYS A 165 -5.54 -0.10 13.84
CA LYS A 165 -4.65 -0.96 13.05
C LYS A 165 -3.82 -1.88 13.93
N THR A 166 -3.14 -1.34 14.94
CA THR A 166 -2.33 -2.13 15.87
C THR A 166 -3.17 -3.12 16.65
N LEU A 167 -4.37 -2.72 17.11
CA LEU A 167 -5.30 -3.61 17.79
C LEU A 167 -5.70 -4.80 16.89
N SER A 168 -6.00 -4.54 15.61
CA SER A 168 -6.31 -5.61 14.64
C SER A 168 -5.14 -6.58 14.49
N TYR A 169 -3.92 -6.06 14.39
CA TYR A 169 -2.72 -6.88 14.26
C TYR A 169 -2.49 -7.73 15.51
N THR A 170 -2.66 -7.18 16.71
CA THR A 170 -2.54 -7.93 17.96
C THR A 170 -3.58 -9.04 18.06
N VAL A 171 -4.84 -8.77 17.72
CA VAL A 171 -5.91 -9.79 17.73
C VAL A 171 -5.62 -10.90 16.72
N LEU A 172 -5.20 -10.55 15.50
CA LEU A 172 -4.81 -11.53 14.50
C LEU A 172 -3.56 -12.32 14.93
N GLY A 173 -2.57 -11.68 15.54
CA GLY A 173 -1.36 -12.32 16.05
C GLY A 173 -1.66 -13.34 17.14
N ALA A 174 -2.55 -12.99 18.08
CA ALA A 174 -3.02 -13.93 19.10
C ALA A 174 -3.81 -15.09 18.48
N GLY A 175 -4.65 -14.81 17.49
CA GLY A 175 -5.37 -15.82 16.73
C GLY A 175 -4.43 -16.80 16.01
N PHE A 176 -3.41 -16.30 15.30
CA PHE A 176 -2.42 -17.14 14.64
C PHE A 176 -1.53 -17.90 15.63
N GLY A 177 -1.19 -17.31 16.79
CA GLY A 177 -0.51 -18.02 17.87
C GLY A 177 -1.32 -19.18 18.43
N LEU A 178 -2.64 -18.98 18.62
CA LEU A 178 -3.58 -20.04 19.03
C LEU A 178 -3.70 -21.14 17.97
N LEU A 179 -3.81 -20.75 16.69
CA LEU A 179 -3.84 -21.70 15.58
C LEU A 179 -2.52 -22.47 15.48
N GLY A 180 -1.39 -21.84 15.78
CA GLY A 180 -0.09 -22.48 15.86
C GLY A 180 0.03 -23.52 16.98
N ALA A 181 -0.71 -23.32 18.08
CA ALA A 181 -0.78 -24.27 19.19
C ALA A 181 -1.56 -25.55 18.85
N THR A 182 -2.53 -25.46 17.94
CA THR A 182 -3.50 -26.53 17.64
C THR A 182 -3.29 -27.19 16.28
N ILE A 183 -2.67 -26.48 15.33
CA ILE A 183 -2.45 -26.94 13.96
C ILE A 183 -0.95 -26.86 13.67
N ALA A 184 -0.34 -28.01 13.44
CA ALA A 184 0.99 -28.06 12.84
C ALA A 184 0.89 -27.52 11.40
N ILE A 185 1.09 -26.21 11.23
CA ILE A 185 1.00 -25.60 9.91
C ILE A 185 2.14 -26.15 9.06
N THR A 186 1.81 -27.07 8.16
CA THR A 186 2.79 -27.74 7.32
C THR A 186 3.50 -26.73 6.41
N PRO A 187 4.79 -26.94 6.10
CA PRO A 187 5.53 -26.07 5.17
C PRO A 187 4.80 -25.87 3.83
N GLN A 188 4.08 -26.89 3.36
CA GLN A 188 3.30 -26.87 2.12
C GLN A 188 2.14 -25.87 2.19
N ILE A 189 1.36 -25.85 3.28
CA ILE A 189 0.25 -24.89 3.46
C ILE A 189 0.79 -23.46 3.57
N ARG A 190 1.88 -23.25 4.32
CA ARG A 190 2.56 -21.93 4.41
C ARG A 190 3.03 -21.46 3.03
N GLY A 191 3.65 -22.36 2.26
CA GLY A 191 4.11 -22.07 0.90
C GLY A 191 2.98 -21.73 -0.06
N ALA A 192 1.86 -22.48 -0.01
CA ALA A 192 0.68 -22.22 -0.85
C ALA A 192 0.03 -20.88 -0.53
N VAL A 193 -0.17 -20.55 0.75
CA VAL A 193 -0.73 -19.26 1.17
C VAL A 193 0.19 -18.10 0.80
N ALA A 194 1.51 -18.26 1.01
CA ALA A 194 2.50 -17.25 0.61
C ALA A 194 2.51 -17.03 -0.92
N LEU A 195 2.36 -18.09 -1.72
CA LEU A 195 2.25 -17.97 -3.17
C LEU A 195 0.97 -17.26 -3.60
N ALA A 196 -0.19 -17.67 -3.09
CA ALA A 196 -1.47 -17.03 -3.41
C ALA A 196 -1.45 -15.54 -3.06
N ALA A 197 -0.93 -15.21 -1.87
CA ALA A 197 -0.77 -13.84 -1.43
C ALA A 197 0.25 -13.06 -2.28
N SER A 198 1.33 -13.70 -2.75
CA SER A 198 2.32 -13.06 -3.60
C SER A 198 1.76 -12.67 -4.96
N ILE A 199 0.92 -13.51 -5.56
CA ILE A 199 0.23 -13.23 -6.82
C ILE A 199 -0.66 -11.99 -6.64
N PHE A 200 -1.44 -11.93 -5.56
CA PHE A 200 -2.26 -10.77 -5.24
C PHE A 200 -1.44 -9.49 -5.05
N LEU A 201 -0.33 -9.54 -4.30
CA LEU A 201 0.57 -8.40 -4.09
C LEU A 201 1.22 -7.91 -5.40
N LEU A 202 1.62 -8.85 -6.28
CA LEU A 202 2.17 -8.52 -7.59
C LEU A 202 1.12 -7.81 -8.44
N ILE A 203 -0.10 -8.35 -8.53
CA ILE A 203 -1.21 -7.71 -9.27
C ILE A 203 -1.51 -6.32 -8.70
N TYR A 204 -1.57 -6.18 -7.37
CA TYR A 204 -1.81 -4.89 -6.71
C TYR A 204 -0.69 -3.88 -6.97
N GLY A 205 0.58 -4.29 -6.85
CA GLY A 205 1.73 -3.45 -7.15
C GLY A 205 1.79 -3.01 -8.61
N LEU A 206 1.52 -3.93 -9.55
CA LEU A 206 1.44 -3.62 -10.99
C LEU A 206 0.30 -2.64 -11.29
N LYS A 207 -0.86 -2.79 -10.63
CA LYS A 207 -1.99 -1.87 -10.74
C LYS A 207 -1.63 -0.47 -10.21
N MET A 208 -0.90 -0.39 -9.10
CA MET A 208 -0.45 0.88 -8.49
C MET A 208 0.54 1.64 -9.40
N LEU A 209 1.43 0.91 -10.07
CA LEU A 209 2.39 1.44 -11.06
C LEU A 209 1.77 1.80 -12.42
N ASN A 210 0.48 1.51 -12.61
CA ASN A 210 -0.27 1.87 -13.82
C ASN A 210 0.40 1.41 -15.13
N VAL A 211 1.16 0.31 -15.10
CA VAL A 211 1.99 -0.17 -16.23
C VAL A 211 1.13 -0.63 -17.40
N PHE A 212 -0.03 -1.23 -17.11
CA PHE A 212 -0.95 -1.75 -18.10
C PHE A 212 -2.34 -1.10 -17.97
N ALA A 213 -2.79 -0.42 -19.03
CA ALA A 213 -4.11 0.20 -19.10
C ALA A 213 -5.26 -0.80 -18.89
N PHE A 214 -5.05 -2.08 -19.24
CA PHE A 214 -6.02 -3.15 -19.08
C PHE A 214 -6.38 -3.44 -17.61
N LEU A 215 -5.41 -3.35 -16.68
CA LEU A 215 -5.67 -3.59 -15.25
C LEU A 215 -6.51 -2.48 -14.58
N ARG A 216 -6.68 -1.31 -15.22
CA ARG A 216 -7.54 -0.23 -14.71
C ARG A 216 -9.03 -0.51 -14.87
N ARG A 217 -9.43 -1.40 -15.80
CA ARG A 217 -10.84 -1.72 -16.05
C ARG A 217 -11.41 -2.66 -14.98
N PHE A 218 -10.54 -3.36 -14.25
CA PHE A 218 -10.91 -4.26 -13.16
C PHE A 218 -11.02 -3.52 -11.82
N THR A 219 -11.95 -2.56 -11.76
CA THR A 219 -12.40 -1.95 -10.51
C THR A 219 -13.90 -2.08 -10.41
N LEU A 220 -14.34 -2.76 -9.36
CA LEU A 220 -15.76 -2.86 -9.04
C LEU A 220 -16.25 -1.47 -8.64
N ARG A 221 -17.03 -0.83 -9.52
CA ARG A 221 -17.61 0.47 -9.26
C ARG A 221 -18.72 0.27 -8.23
N MET A 222 -18.48 0.71 -7.00
CA MET A 222 -19.51 0.65 -5.95
C MET A 222 -20.66 1.59 -6.33
N PRO A 223 -21.92 1.20 -6.08
CA PRO A 223 -23.07 2.05 -6.37
C PRO A 223 -22.97 3.38 -5.62
N LYS A 224 -23.40 4.47 -6.28
CA LYS A 224 -23.22 5.86 -5.81
C LYS A 224 -23.75 6.09 -4.39
N THR A 225 -24.80 5.37 -3.98
CA THR A 225 -25.40 5.44 -2.64
C THR A 225 -24.49 4.88 -1.55
N VAL A 226 -23.83 3.74 -1.80
CA VAL A 226 -22.86 3.14 -0.87
C VAL A 226 -21.62 4.01 -0.78
N ASN A 227 -21.14 4.52 -1.91
CA ASN A 227 -19.97 5.40 -1.92
C ASN A 227 -20.23 6.71 -1.15
N ARG A 228 -21.43 7.28 -1.27
CA ARG A 228 -21.83 8.50 -0.54
C ARG A 228 -22.03 8.25 0.95
N ALA A 229 -22.65 7.12 1.33
CA ALA A 229 -22.79 6.72 2.72
C ALA A 229 -21.42 6.47 3.40
N VAL A 230 -20.49 5.82 2.69
CA VAL A 230 -19.12 5.59 3.19
C VAL A 230 -18.34 6.91 3.26
N ALA A 231 -18.47 7.80 2.27
CA ALA A 231 -17.82 9.11 2.29
C ALA A 231 -18.32 10.02 3.42
N ASP A 232 -19.63 10.07 3.65
CA ASP A 232 -20.23 10.86 4.74
C ASP A 232 -19.87 10.30 6.12
N GLU A 233 -19.73 8.98 6.22
CA GLU A 233 -19.28 8.33 7.43
C GLU A 233 -17.78 8.51 7.68
N LEU A 234 -16.96 8.54 6.62
CA LEU A 234 -15.52 8.82 6.69
C LEU A 234 -15.23 10.26 7.14
N ARG A 235 -16.12 11.21 6.83
CA ARG A 235 -16.06 12.63 7.23
C ARG A 235 -16.35 12.91 8.71
N LYS A 236 -16.62 11.89 9.54
CA LYS A 236 -16.89 12.03 10.98
C LYS A 236 -15.72 11.56 11.88
N PRO A 237 -14.58 12.29 11.94
CA PRO A 237 -13.50 11.96 12.86
C PRO A 237 -13.88 12.25 14.33
N PRO A 238 -13.45 11.40 15.29
CA PRO A 238 -12.43 10.34 15.19
C PRO A 238 -12.98 8.92 14.96
N ARG A 239 -14.30 8.71 15.03
CA ARG A 239 -14.91 7.37 14.93
C ARG A 239 -14.74 6.73 13.54
N SER A 240 -14.62 7.56 12.50
CA SER A 240 -14.30 7.08 11.15
C SER A 240 -12.88 6.54 11.07
N ALA A 241 -11.90 7.28 11.55
CA ALA A 241 -10.49 6.90 11.53
C ALA A 241 -10.21 5.59 12.30
N LEU A 242 -10.84 5.40 13.47
CA LEU A 242 -10.74 4.14 14.22
C LEU A 242 -11.31 2.94 13.45
N ARG A 243 -12.51 3.06 12.87
CA ARG A 243 -13.12 1.99 12.07
C ARG A 243 -12.30 1.67 10.83
N THR A 244 -11.81 2.69 10.14
CA THR A 244 -10.93 2.50 8.99
C THR A 244 -9.64 1.80 9.41
N GLY A 245 -9.06 2.15 10.57
CA GLY A 245 -7.89 1.47 11.12
C GLY A 245 -8.15 -0.01 11.43
N LEU A 246 -9.28 -0.32 12.06
CA LEU A 246 -9.69 -1.68 12.40
C LEU A 246 -9.92 -2.53 11.13
N LEU A 247 -10.66 -2.00 10.17
CA LEU A 247 -10.93 -2.68 8.90
C LEU A 247 -9.66 -2.85 8.07
N THR A 248 -8.82 -1.82 7.99
CA THR A 248 -7.57 -1.89 7.24
C THR A 248 -6.61 -2.89 7.87
N GLY A 249 -6.48 -2.89 9.20
CA GLY A 249 -5.61 -3.83 9.91
C GLY A 249 -6.07 -5.29 9.78
N LEU A 250 -7.39 -5.51 9.68
CA LEU A 250 -7.96 -6.85 9.52
C LEU A 250 -7.90 -7.35 8.07
N LEU A 251 -8.16 -6.48 7.09
CA LEU A 251 -8.33 -6.86 5.68
C LEU A 251 -7.05 -6.73 4.85
N LEU A 252 -6.16 -5.79 5.16
CA LEU A 252 -4.92 -5.59 4.39
C LEU A 252 -3.80 -6.48 4.92
N GLY A 253 -3.64 -7.64 4.27
CA GLY A 253 -2.41 -8.42 4.37
C GLY A 253 -1.30 -7.81 3.51
N CYS A 254 -0.21 -7.37 4.13
CA CYS A 254 1.03 -7.01 3.41
C CYS A 254 2.14 -8.06 3.67
N GLY A 255 3.13 -8.16 2.77
CA GLY A 255 4.19 -9.17 2.85
C GLY A 255 4.94 -9.23 4.19
N PRO A 256 5.33 -8.09 4.81
CA PRO A 256 5.93 -8.11 6.14
C PRO A 256 4.98 -8.67 7.21
N LEU A 257 3.70 -8.30 7.14
CA LEU A 257 2.69 -8.74 8.09
C LEU A 257 2.44 -10.26 7.99
N GLN A 258 2.53 -10.84 6.78
CA GLN A 258 2.46 -12.29 6.59
C GLN A 258 3.64 -13.03 7.22
N ALA A 259 4.85 -12.48 7.11
CA ALA A 259 6.01 -13.05 7.80
C ALA A 259 5.82 -13.03 9.33
N MET A 260 5.20 -11.97 9.87
CA MET A 260 4.86 -11.88 11.29
C MET A 260 3.75 -12.86 11.69
N TYR A 261 2.72 -13.10 10.85
CA TYR A 261 1.71 -14.13 11.12
C TYR A 261 2.31 -15.53 11.21
N VAL A 262 3.25 -15.86 10.30
CA VAL A 262 3.96 -17.15 10.36
C VAL A 262 4.83 -17.25 11.60
N MET A 263 5.50 -16.16 12.00
CA MET A 263 6.28 -16.10 13.23
C MET A 263 5.40 -16.25 14.49
N ALA A 264 4.25 -15.58 14.53
CA ALA A 264 3.26 -15.71 15.60
C ALA A 264 2.67 -17.12 15.67
N ALA A 265 2.35 -17.74 14.54
CA ALA A 265 1.95 -19.15 14.53
C ALA A 265 3.09 -20.09 14.94
N GLY A 266 4.34 -19.72 14.69
CA GLY A 266 5.52 -20.46 15.14
C GLY A 266 5.74 -20.40 16.66
N SER A 267 5.22 -19.38 17.36
CA SER A 267 5.35 -19.29 18.82
C SER A 267 4.46 -20.28 19.57
N GLY A 268 3.38 -20.77 18.92
CA GLY A 268 2.47 -21.77 19.51
C GLY A 268 1.76 -21.31 20.79
N ASP A 269 1.83 -20.02 21.11
CA ASP A 269 1.22 -19.39 22.28
C ASP A 269 0.49 -18.10 21.84
N PRO A 270 -0.81 -17.94 22.16
CA PRO A 270 -1.59 -16.77 21.78
C PRO A 270 -1.02 -15.46 22.34
N PHE A 271 -0.49 -15.48 23.56
CA PHE A 271 0.02 -14.27 24.20
C PHE A 271 1.30 -13.79 23.52
N GLN A 272 2.23 -14.69 23.25
CA GLN A 272 3.45 -14.40 22.47
C GLN A 272 3.12 -13.95 21.04
N GLY A 273 2.20 -14.63 20.35
CA GLY A 273 1.77 -14.25 19.01
C GLY A 273 1.17 -12.84 18.96
N GLY A 274 0.36 -12.48 19.96
CA GLY A 274 -0.17 -11.14 20.14
C GLY A 274 0.91 -10.08 20.40
N MET A 275 1.88 -10.39 21.26
CA MET A 275 2.99 -9.48 21.58
C MET A 275 3.89 -9.20 20.38
N ILE A 276 4.19 -10.22 19.56
CA ILE A 276 5.00 -10.04 18.34
C ILE A 276 4.35 -8.99 17.42
N LEU A 277 3.05 -9.14 17.15
CA LEU A 277 2.33 -8.23 16.26
C LEU A 277 2.00 -6.88 16.89
N LEU A 278 1.85 -6.83 18.21
CA LEU A 278 1.72 -5.58 18.95
C LEU A 278 2.99 -4.72 18.78
N MET A 279 4.17 -5.30 19.03
CA MET A 279 5.45 -4.60 18.89
C MET A 279 5.72 -4.19 17.44
N PHE A 280 5.43 -5.08 16.49
CA PHE A 280 5.49 -4.76 15.06
C PHE A 280 4.55 -3.58 14.71
N GLY A 281 3.30 -3.63 15.15
CA GLY A 281 2.30 -2.57 14.93
C GLY A 281 2.74 -1.21 15.50
N LEU A 282 3.25 -1.20 16.74
CA LEU A 282 3.84 -0.02 17.37
C LEU A 282 5.03 0.54 16.58
N GLY A 283 5.88 -0.32 16.02
CA GLY A 283 6.97 0.12 15.14
C GLY A 283 6.47 0.85 13.89
N THR A 284 5.37 0.39 13.29
CA THR A 284 4.78 1.03 12.10
C THR A 284 4.07 2.35 12.40
N LEU A 285 3.77 2.62 13.67
CA LEU A 285 3.05 3.82 14.13
C LEU A 285 3.90 5.08 13.95
N LEU A 286 5.21 5.00 14.22
CA LEU A 286 6.12 6.16 14.16
C LEU A 286 6.22 6.74 12.74
N PRO A 287 6.48 5.94 11.68
CA PRO A 287 6.52 6.45 10.31
C PRO A 287 5.16 6.94 9.83
N LEU A 288 4.06 6.30 10.25
CA LEU A 288 2.72 6.67 9.83
C LEU A 288 2.24 7.99 10.44
N LEU A 289 2.50 8.20 11.74
CA LEU A 289 2.22 9.49 12.40
C LEU A 289 3.10 10.61 11.85
N GLY A 290 4.39 10.32 11.63
CA GLY A 290 5.30 11.25 10.95
C GLY A 290 4.73 11.65 9.59
N PHE A 291 4.39 10.68 8.75
CA PHE A 291 3.78 10.96 7.46
C PHE A 291 2.46 11.73 7.60
N GLY A 292 1.55 11.38 8.52
CA GLY A 292 0.28 12.10 8.69
C GLY A 292 0.45 13.59 9.01
N MET A 293 1.43 13.93 9.85
CA MET A 293 1.74 15.32 10.22
C MET A 293 2.45 16.09 9.11
N PHE A 294 3.35 15.42 8.37
CA PHE A 294 4.13 16.05 7.31
C PHE A 294 3.46 15.98 5.93
N ALA A 295 2.46 15.12 5.73
CA ALA A 295 1.79 14.92 4.45
C ALA A 295 1.18 16.21 3.89
N SER A 296 0.70 17.11 4.76
CA SER A 296 0.19 18.42 4.35
C SER A 296 1.27 19.39 3.87
N LEU A 297 2.54 19.14 4.21
CA LEU A 297 3.70 19.92 3.79
C LEU A 297 4.38 19.31 2.55
N LEU A 298 4.06 18.07 2.19
CA LEU A 298 4.60 17.41 1.01
C LEU A 298 3.93 17.95 -0.25
N SER A 299 4.74 18.27 -1.26
CA SER A 299 4.22 18.64 -2.58
C SER A 299 3.46 17.46 -3.22
N HIS A 300 2.50 17.77 -4.08
CA HIS A 300 1.77 16.75 -4.84
C HIS A 300 2.71 15.86 -5.69
N SER A 301 3.83 16.40 -6.18
CA SER A 301 4.86 15.64 -6.89
C SER A 301 5.60 14.65 -5.99
N ALA A 302 5.92 15.04 -4.74
CA ALA A 302 6.54 14.16 -3.75
C ALA A 302 5.60 13.00 -3.35
N MET A 303 4.31 13.28 -3.16
CA MET A 303 3.31 12.22 -2.92
C MET A 303 3.22 11.24 -4.09
N ARG A 304 3.19 11.72 -5.34
CA ARG A 304 3.14 10.88 -6.54
C ARG A 304 4.38 9.99 -6.64
N GLN A 305 5.56 10.54 -6.38
CA GLN A 305 6.83 9.80 -6.42
C GLN A 305 6.89 8.76 -5.29
N MET A 306 6.41 9.07 -4.09
CA MET A 306 6.29 8.10 -2.98
C MET A 306 5.35 6.92 -3.33
N VAL A 307 4.23 7.19 -3.98
CA VAL A 307 3.30 6.15 -4.47
C VAL A 307 3.98 5.25 -5.50
N HIS A 308 4.73 5.81 -6.46
CA HIS A 308 5.50 5.00 -7.41
C HIS A 308 6.59 4.15 -6.73
N VAL A 309 7.39 4.74 -5.83
CA VAL A 309 8.45 4.03 -5.10
C VAL A 309 7.86 2.90 -4.25
N SER A 310 6.76 3.17 -3.55
CA SER A 310 6.08 2.16 -2.75
C SER A 310 5.47 1.04 -3.60
N GLY A 311 4.91 1.34 -4.77
CA GLY A 311 4.45 0.31 -5.73
C GLY A 311 5.58 -0.63 -6.15
N ILE A 312 6.78 -0.11 -6.40
CA ILE A 312 7.93 -0.96 -6.75
C ILE A 312 8.39 -1.78 -5.54
N LEU A 313 8.38 -1.19 -4.34
CA LEU A 313 8.65 -1.92 -3.11
C LEU A 313 7.63 -3.05 -2.88
N VAL A 314 6.33 -2.84 -3.16
CA VAL A 314 5.29 -3.90 -3.10
C VAL A 314 5.65 -5.05 -4.04
N ILE A 315 6.00 -4.74 -5.30
CA ILE A 315 6.38 -5.77 -6.28
C ILE A 315 7.60 -6.55 -5.80
N ALA A 316 8.64 -5.85 -5.33
CA ALA A 316 9.84 -6.46 -4.79
C ALA A 316 9.53 -7.45 -3.66
N MET A 317 8.67 -7.03 -2.72
CA MET A 317 8.20 -7.89 -1.64
C MET A 317 7.39 -9.08 -2.14
N GLY A 318 6.52 -8.87 -3.13
CA GLY A 318 5.77 -9.93 -3.80
C GLY A 318 6.69 -10.99 -4.41
N VAL A 319 7.73 -10.57 -5.15
CA VAL A 319 8.71 -11.50 -5.76
C VAL A 319 9.48 -12.28 -4.69
N MET A 320 9.98 -11.62 -3.65
CA MET A 320 10.69 -12.30 -2.56
C MET A 320 9.80 -13.32 -1.84
N MET A 321 8.53 -12.99 -1.64
CA MET A 321 7.55 -13.86 -0.99
C MET A 321 7.16 -15.03 -1.89
N ALA A 322 7.03 -14.81 -3.20
CA ALA A 322 6.82 -15.87 -4.18
C ALA A 322 7.99 -16.86 -4.19
N GLN A 323 9.23 -16.36 -4.18
CA GLN A 323 10.42 -17.19 -4.12
C GLN A 323 10.46 -18.06 -2.86
N ARG A 324 10.15 -17.48 -1.68
CA ARG A 324 10.06 -18.22 -0.42
C ARG A 324 8.94 -19.26 -0.44
N GLY A 325 7.76 -18.90 -0.96
CA GLY A 325 6.62 -19.81 -1.08
C GLY A 325 6.92 -21.01 -1.96
N MET A 326 7.56 -20.80 -3.11
CA MET A 326 8.03 -21.88 -4.00
C MET A 326 9.05 -22.79 -3.31
N MET A 327 9.99 -22.23 -2.55
CA MET A 327 10.96 -23.03 -1.79
C MET A 327 10.28 -23.91 -0.74
N MET A 328 9.27 -23.42 -0.03
CA MET A 328 8.53 -24.19 0.97
C MET A 328 7.66 -25.30 0.35
N LEU A 329 7.11 -25.08 -0.84
CA LEU A 329 6.36 -26.10 -1.58
C LEU A 329 7.27 -27.19 -2.16
N LYS A 330 8.44 -26.82 -2.69
CA LYS A 330 9.43 -27.78 -3.21
C LYS A 330 10.15 -28.53 -2.09
N GLY A 331 10.39 -27.89 -0.95
CA GLY A 331 11.00 -28.53 0.23
C GLY A 331 10.14 -29.60 0.91
N GLY A 332 8.84 -29.68 0.59
CA GLY A 332 7.97 -30.80 0.94
C GLY A 332 8.18 -32.06 0.09
N GLN A 333 9.03 -31.99 -0.93
CA GLN A 333 9.49 -33.09 -1.78
C GLN A 333 11.02 -33.13 -1.76
N MET A 334 11.62 -33.47 -0.61
CA MET A 334 12.94 -34.12 -0.65
C MET A 334 12.72 -35.62 -0.55
N PRO A 335 13.29 -36.44 -1.45
CA PRO A 335 13.36 -37.88 -1.22
C PRO A 335 14.13 -38.09 0.08
N ALA A 336 13.80 -39.16 0.81
CA ALA A 336 14.59 -39.62 1.93
C ALA A 336 16.02 -39.90 1.47
N THR A 337 16.91 -38.90 1.52
CA THR A 337 18.35 -39.13 1.47
C THR A 337 18.74 -39.64 2.85
N THR A 338 18.55 -40.95 2.99
CA THR A 338 19.49 -41.88 3.58
C THR A 338 20.31 -41.33 4.74
N HIS A 339 19.86 -41.65 5.95
CA HIS A 339 20.78 -41.95 7.04
C HIS A 339 21.81 -42.98 6.52
N GLN A 340 23.02 -42.51 6.18
CA GLN A 340 24.20 -43.35 6.08
C GLN A 340 25.27 -42.75 7.00
N THR A 341 25.23 -43.27 8.24
CA THR A 341 26.38 -43.83 8.95
C THR A 341 27.77 -43.41 8.42
N ILE A 342 28.38 -42.44 9.09
CA ILE A 342 29.84 -42.37 9.30
C ILE A 342 29.97 -42.10 10.81
N GLN A 343 29.74 -43.10 11.66
CA GLN A 343 30.74 -44.02 12.19
C GLN A 343 32.07 -43.35 12.56
N GLN A 344 32.26 -43.32 13.88
CA GLN A 344 33.51 -43.21 14.62
C GLN A 344 34.72 -43.80 13.88
N SER A 345 35.77 -42.99 13.72
CA SER A 345 37.18 -43.40 13.88
C SER A 345 38.10 -42.20 13.65
N HIS A 346 38.48 -41.50 14.71
CA HIS A 346 39.87 -41.30 15.15
C HIS A 346 39.94 -40.37 16.36
#